data_AF-A0A939CJF3-F1
#
_entry.id   AF-A0A939CJF3-F1
#
_cell.length_a   1.000
_cell.length_b   1.000
_cell.length_c   1.000
_cell.angle_alpha   90.00
_cell.angle_beta   90.00
_cell.angle_gamma   90.00
#
_symmetry.space_group_name_H-M   'P 1'
#
loop_
_entity.id
_entity.type
_entity.pdbx_description
1 polymer ?
#
loop_
_entity_poly.entity_id
_entity_poly.type
_entity_poly.pdbx_seq_one_letter_code
_entity_poly.pdbx_strand_id
1 'polypeptide(L)' 'MTEKVRQKIFDPFFTTKPVGSGTGLRMSICYQIVDKHGGQLKCITQPLHGTEF' A
#
# COMPACT_ATOMS: atom_id res chain seq x y z
N MET A 1 -0.15 -7.09 9.24
CA MET A 1 0.89 -6.40 8.45
C MET A 1 2.01 -5.97 9.41
N THR A 2 3.28 -5.99 9.02
CA THR A 2 4.37 -5.49 9.88
C THR A 2 4.63 -4.01 9.62
N GLU A 3 5.26 -3.31 10.58
CA GLU A 3 5.59 -1.88 10.44
C GLU A 3 6.46 -1.59 9.21
N LYS A 4 7.44 -2.45 8.93
CA LYS A 4 8.31 -2.33 7.75
C LYS A 4 7.55 -2.41 6.43
N VAL A 5 6.52 -3.25 6.36
CA VAL A 5 5.67 -3.34 5.16
C VAL A 5 4.79 -2.10 5.06
N ARG A 6 4.29 -1.58 6.20
CA ARG A 6 3.42 -0.39 6.23
C ARG A 6 4.12 0.84 5.67
N GLN A 7 5.39 1.02 5.98
CA GLN A 7 6.20 2.13 5.48
C GLN A 7 6.46 2.07 3.97
N LYS A 8 6.39 0.88 3.36
CA LYS A 8 6.72 0.65 1.95
C LYS A 8 5.51 0.38 1.07
N ILE A 9 4.30 0.25 1.62
CA ILE A 9 3.15 -0.24 0.86
C ILE A 9 2.72 0.70 -0.28
N PHE A 10 3.08 1.97 -0.19
CA PHE A 10 2.83 2.98 -1.22
C PHE A 10 4.03 3.20 -2.15
N ASP A 11 5.15 2.50 -1.92
CA ASP A 11 6.32 2.59 -2.80
C ASP A 11 6.02 1.89 -4.13
N PRO A 12 6.42 2.49 -5.27
CA PRO A 12 6.31 1.83 -6.56
C PRO A 12 7.00 0.46 -6.56
N PHE A 13 6.35 -0.52 -7.17
CA PHE A 13 6.82 -1.90 -7.32
C PHE A 13 6.90 -2.73 -6.04
N PHE A 14 6.55 -2.18 -4.87
CA PHE A 14 6.55 -2.94 -3.64
C PHE A 14 5.41 -3.96 -3.62
N THR A 15 5.73 -5.23 -3.31
CA THR A 15 4.76 -6.30 -3.14
C THR A 15 5.31 -7.37 -2.21
N THR A 16 4.45 -7.96 -1.38
CA THR A 16 4.77 -9.17 -0.61
C THR A 16 4.46 -10.45 -1.39
N LYS A 17 3.82 -10.34 -2.56
CA LYS A 17 3.54 -11.49 -3.42
C LYS A 17 4.83 -12.01 -4.06
N PRO A 18 4.90 -13.32 -4.35
CA PRO A 18 6.01 -13.90 -5.09
C PRO A 18 6.23 -13.22 -6.45
N VAL A 19 7.44 -13.37 -6.98
CA VAL A 19 7.81 -12.91 -8.33
C VAL A 19 6.80 -13.44 -9.36
N GLY A 20 6.38 -12.57 -10.28
CA GLY A 20 5.38 -12.90 -11.31
C GLY A 20 3.92 -12.89 -10.84
N SER A 21 3.64 -12.73 -9.54
CA SER A 21 2.27 -12.78 -8.99
C SER A 21 1.67 -11.40 -8.67
N GLY A 22 2.40 -10.32 -8.93
CA GLY A 22 1.91 -8.95 -8.76
C GLY A 22 2.93 -7.90 -9.19
N THR A 23 2.44 -6.75 -9.67
CA THR A 23 3.30 -5.66 -10.18
C THR A 23 3.76 -4.69 -9.09
N GLY A 24 3.09 -4.67 -7.93
CA GLY A 24 3.37 -3.69 -6.87
C GLY A 24 3.05 -2.23 -7.24
N LEU A 25 2.27 -1.99 -8.30
CA LEU A 25 2.01 -0.63 -8.81
C LEU A 25 0.68 -0.02 -8.34
N ARG A 26 -0.30 -0.84 -7.97
CA ARG A 26 -1.66 -0.34 -7.72
C ARG A 26 -1.72 0.65 -6.55
N MET A 27 -1.05 0.33 -5.45
CA MET A 27 -1.06 1.18 -4.25
C MET A 27 -0.30 2.49 -4.44
N SER A 28 0.84 2.47 -5.15
CA SER A 28 1.55 3.71 -5.48
C SER A 28 0.72 4.61 -6.39
N ILE A 29 -0.06 4.04 -7.32
CA ILE A 29 -0.94 4.82 -8.20
C ILE A 29 -2.09 5.46 -7.39
N CYS A 30 -2.78 4.70 -6.54
CA CYS A 30 -3.84 5.25 -5.68
C CYS A 30 -3.31 6.38 -4.79
N TYR A 31 -2.15 6.17 -4.16
CA TYR A 31 -1.52 7.18 -3.32
C TYR A 31 -1.25 8.48 -4.11
N GLN A 32 -0.65 8.37 -5.30
CA GLN A 32 -0.38 9.53 -6.16
C GLN A 32 -1.65 10.24 -6.62
N ILE A 33 -2.72 9.50 -6.93
CA ILE A 33 -4.00 10.11 -7.34
C ILE A 33 -4.58 10.92 -6.18
N VAL A 34 -4.67 10.32 -4.99
CA VAL A 34 -5.22 10.98 -3.80
C VAL A 34 -4.40 12.21 -3.42
N ASP A 35 -3.07 12.08 -3.39
CA ASP A 35 -2.13 13.16 -3.07
C ASP A 35 -2.24 14.33 -4.07
N LYS A 36 -2.31 14.04 -5.38
CA LYS A 36 -2.50 15.07 -6.42
C LYS A 36 -3.79 15.87 -6.28
N HIS A 37 -4.81 15.32 -5.63
CA HIS A 37 -6.08 15.99 -5.37
C HIS A 37 -6.15 16.60 -3.95
N GLY A 38 -5.01 16.68 -3.25
CA GLY A 38 -4.94 17.22 -1.88
C GLY A 38 -5.59 16.33 -0.83
N GLY A 39 -5.85 15.07 -1.16
CA GLY A 39 -6.38 14.07 -0.22
C GLY A 39 -5.28 13.37 0.57
N GLN A 40 -5.70 12.51 1.49
CA GLN A 40 -4.80 11.68 2.27
C GLN A 40 -5.28 10.22 2.27
N LEU A 41 -4.41 9.30 1.85
CA LEU A 41 -4.65 7.86 1.92
C LEU A 41 -3.96 7.31 3.17
N LYS A 42 -4.71 6.63 4.05
CA LYS A 42 -4.16 6.02 5.28
C LYS A 42 -4.17 4.50 5.13
N CYS A 43 -3.51 3.81 6.05
CA CYS A 43 -3.56 2.36 6.14
C CYS A 43 -3.73 2.02 7.62
N ILE A 44 -4.93 1.54 7.97
CA ILE A 44 -5.29 1.14 9.32
C ILE A 44 -5.35 -0.39 9.31
N THR A 45 -4.52 -1.02 10.13
CA THR A 45 -4.42 -2.48 10.16
C THR A 45 -4.05 -2.96 11.54
N GLN A 46 -4.64 -4.08 11.92
CA GLN A 46 -4.29 -4.82 13.11
C GLN A 46 -4.13 -6.31 12.74
N PRO A 47 -3.11 -7.02 13.25
CA PRO A 47 -2.94 -8.45 12.99
C PRO A 47 -4.24 -9.21 13.26
N LEU A 48 -4.63 -10.09 12.33
CA LEU A 48 -5.84 -10.91 12.39
C LEU A 48 -7.19 -10.16 12.28
N HIS A 49 -7.20 -8.84 12.06
CA HIS A 49 -8.43 -8.04 11.99
C HIS A 49 -8.66 -7.40 10.60
N GLY A 50 -7.80 -7.69 9.63
CA GLY A 50 -7.87 -7.10 8.28
C GLY A 50 -7.14 -5.76 8.16
N THR A 51 -7.45 -5.05 7.07
CA THR A 51 -6.84 -3.78 6.70
C THR A 51 -7.88 -2.88 6.03
N GLU A 52 -7.86 -1.60 6.39
CA GLU A 52 -8.65 -0.52 5.81
C GLU A 52 -7.74 0.58 5.25
N PHE A 53 -8.15 1.21 4.14
CA PHE A 53 -7.40 2.23 3.41
C PHE A 53 -8.22 3.50 3.21
#